data_AF-A0A1C5IZP9-F1
#
_entry.id   AF-A0A1C5IZP9-F1
#
_cell.length_a   1.000
_cell.length_b   1.000
_cell.length_c   1.000
_cell.angle_alpha   90.00
_cell.angle_beta   90.00
_cell.angle_gamma   90.00
#
_symmetry.space_group_name_H-M   'P 1'
#
loop_
_entity.id
_entity.type
_entity.pdbx_description
1 polymer ?
#
loop_
_entity_poly.entity_id
_entity_poly.type
_entity_poly.pdbx_seq_one_letter_code
_entity_poly.pdbx_strand_id
1 'polypeptide(L)'
;MALVLVAGGGLVMWQATDRDPADDTPVAVAAPGGAAAGTGEPTFTRLENPARTEVRDGGGRVVAVFTDGARTVRLTGRERTFSEPRFTKATVTTDAWIRLAPREWRAGAEKAGWFKPWLDKALADRSPDALAIMMDYIDGAKPRRNADGLQTAGDASFGPLSATDPDGRAENSDFYDYLGVSWKFPDGKKEQPSRSHFRALDCSGYIRMVYGYRMKYPLRGTNTKGTGLPRRAYAMAEFGPGVQLMPNTGRAVRDFELLQPGDLLFFNAGPIGGKHIEHSGIYLGLDDSGRHRFISSRSKADGPTMGDFGGDSLLDGGGYWATKLRTARRI
;
A
#
# COMPACT_ATOMS: atom_id res chain seq x y z
N MET A 1 -30.69 -32.50 -42.78
CA MET A 1 -29.35 -31.91 -42.57
C MET A 1 -29.54 -30.70 -41.65
N ALA A 2 -29.44 -30.91 -40.34
CA ALA A 2 -29.68 -29.89 -39.32
C ALA A 2 -28.37 -29.68 -38.54
N LEU A 3 -27.82 -28.46 -38.63
CA LEU A 3 -26.57 -28.07 -38.00
C LEU A 3 -26.88 -27.53 -36.60
N VAL A 4 -26.49 -28.26 -35.56
CA VAL A 4 -26.56 -27.81 -34.17
C VAL A 4 -25.25 -27.09 -33.84
N LEU A 5 -25.31 -25.78 -33.63
CA LEU A 5 -24.22 -24.97 -33.10
C LEU A 5 -24.27 -25.01 -31.57
N VAL A 6 -23.37 -25.79 -30.97
CA VAL A 6 -23.12 -25.76 -29.52
C VAL A 6 -22.07 -24.68 -29.26
N ALA A 7 -22.50 -23.52 -28.75
CA ALA A 7 -21.60 -22.51 -28.22
C ALA A 7 -21.17 -22.91 -26.79
N GLY A 8 -19.97 -23.47 -26.67
CA GLY A 8 -19.35 -23.77 -25.37
C GLY A 8 -18.78 -22.50 -24.73
N GLY A 9 -19.47 -21.96 -23.71
CA GLY A 9 -18.93 -20.92 -22.84
C GLY A 9 -18.01 -21.55 -21.78
N GLY A 10 -16.70 -21.41 -21.97
CA GLY A 10 -15.70 -21.84 -20.98
C GLY A 10 -15.57 -20.82 -19.84
N LEU A 11 -16.03 -21.19 -18.64
CA LEU A 11 -15.70 -20.51 -17.38
C LEU A 11 -14.31 -20.97 -16.93
N VAL A 12 -13.29 -20.13 -17.11
CA VAL A 12 -11.97 -20.36 -16.51
C VAL A 12 -11.99 -19.82 -15.08
N MET A 13 -12.05 -20.73 -14.10
CA MET A 13 -11.86 -20.41 -12.68
C MET A 13 -10.34 -20.33 -12.42
N TRP A 14 -9.80 -19.13 -12.35
CA TRP A 14 -8.39 -18.91 -12.04
C TRP A 14 -8.15 -19.12 -10.53
N GLN A 15 -7.47 -20.20 -10.17
CA GLN A 15 -6.87 -20.35 -8.85
C GLN A 15 -5.46 -19.76 -8.91
N ALA A 16 -5.23 -18.69 -8.16
CA ALA A 16 -3.96 -17.98 -8.10
C ALA A 16 -2.90 -18.83 -7.37
N THR A 17 -2.18 -19.68 -8.10
CA THR A 17 -0.94 -20.28 -7.62
C THR A 17 0.18 -19.88 -8.56
N ASP A 18 0.71 -18.66 -8.39
CA ASP A 18 1.94 -18.27 -9.07
C ASP A 18 2.93 -17.64 -8.09
N ARG A 19 4.12 -18.25 -8.08
CA ARG A 19 5.35 -17.65 -7.58
C ARG A 19 5.80 -16.66 -8.66
N ASP A 20 5.88 -15.38 -8.30
CA ASP A 20 6.54 -14.38 -9.14
C ASP A 20 8.00 -14.82 -9.38
N PRO A 21 8.50 -14.84 -10.63
CA PRO A 21 9.94 -14.93 -10.87
C PRO A 21 10.61 -13.67 -10.32
N ALA A 22 11.69 -13.87 -9.57
CA ALA A 22 12.52 -12.79 -9.04
C ALA A 22 13.31 -12.08 -10.16
N ASP A 23 13.68 -10.84 -9.84
CA ASP A 23 14.69 -9.98 -10.49
C ASP A 23 14.34 -9.30 -11.81
N ASP A 24 13.81 -8.08 -11.67
CA ASP A 24 14.50 -6.84 -12.10
C ASP A 24 13.64 -5.64 -11.66
N THR A 25 13.89 -5.14 -10.44
CA THR A 25 13.15 -4.01 -9.84
C THR A 25 13.94 -2.72 -10.08
N PRO A 26 13.31 -1.55 -10.29
CA PRO A 26 14.01 -0.26 -10.18
C PRO A 26 14.82 -0.24 -8.87
N VAL A 27 16.10 0.11 -8.98
CA VAL A 27 17.12 -0.19 -7.99
C VAL A 27 16.90 0.67 -6.74
N ALA A 28 16.35 0.06 -5.69
CA ALA A 28 16.64 0.50 -4.34
C ALA A 28 18.12 0.20 -4.10
N VAL A 29 18.97 1.23 -4.08
CA VAL A 29 20.41 1.04 -3.83
C VAL A 29 20.56 0.64 -2.37
N ALA A 30 21.02 -0.58 -2.15
CA ALA A 30 21.14 -1.12 -0.81
C ALA A 30 22.54 -0.81 -0.27
N ALA A 31 22.63 -0.09 0.85
CA ALA A 31 23.91 0.20 1.51
C ALA A 31 24.56 -1.09 2.04
N PRO A 32 25.90 -1.21 2.05
CA PRO A 32 26.60 -2.33 2.70
C PRO A 32 26.57 -2.15 4.22
N GLY A 33 25.80 -2.98 4.93
CA GLY A 33 25.74 -2.92 6.40
C GLY A 33 24.49 -3.55 7.02
N GLY A 34 24.29 -4.85 6.83
CA GLY A 34 23.34 -5.60 7.66
C GLY A 34 24.04 -6.10 8.91
N ALA A 35 23.81 -5.48 10.07
CA ALA A 35 24.32 -5.99 11.34
C ALA A 35 23.72 -7.39 11.62
N ALA A 36 24.56 -8.33 12.03
CA ALA A 36 24.15 -9.69 12.37
C ALA A 36 23.13 -9.69 13.52
N ALA A 37 22.12 -10.58 13.43
CA ALA A 37 21.16 -10.77 14.51
C ALA A 37 21.88 -11.23 15.79
N GLY A 38 21.60 -10.58 16.92
CA GLY A 38 22.21 -10.95 18.20
C GLY A 38 21.85 -12.38 18.61
N THR A 39 22.84 -13.14 19.09
CA THR A 39 22.66 -14.51 19.58
C THR A 39 21.98 -14.48 20.95
N GLY A 40 20.66 -14.68 20.99
CA GLY A 40 19.86 -14.77 22.21
C GLY A 40 18.37 -14.92 21.88
N GLU A 41 17.57 -15.32 22.88
CA GLU A 41 16.11 -15.41 22.69
C GLU A 41 15.50 -14.04 22.45
N PRO A 42 14.52 -13.92 21.54
CA PRO A 42 13.85 -12.66 21.31
C PRO A 42 13.04 -12.24 22.54
N THR A 43 13.05 -10.94 22.83
CA THR A 43 12.22 -10.36 23.89
C THR A 43 11.04 -9.60 23.29
N PHE A 44 9.95 -9.54 24.04
CA PHE A 44 8.68 -8.95 23.61
C PHE A 44 8.28 -7.84 24.56
N THR A 45 8.26 -6.60 24.07
CA THR A 45 7.87 -5.43 24.85
C THR A 45 6.53 -4.91 24.38
N ARG A 46 5.57 -4.78 25.30
CA ARG A 46 4.29 -4.14 25.03
C ARG A 46 4.38 -2.64 25.19
N LEU A 47 3.84 -1.93 24.21
CA LEU A 47 3.73 -0.48 24.20
C LEU A 47 2.29 -0.08 23.90
N GLU A 48 1.90 1.09 24.37
CA GLU A 48 0.56 1.66 24.15
C GLU A 48 0.62 2.82 23.15
N ASN A 49 -0.54 3.25 22.67
CA ASN A 49 -0.72 4.36 21.73
C ASN A 49 0.11 4.23 20.44
N PRO A 50 -0.35 3.43 19.45
CA PRO A 50 -1.33 2.36 19.60
C PRO A 50 -0.73 1.15 20.35
N ALA A 51 -1.62 0.32 20.91
CA ALA A 51 -1.28 -0.96 21.50
C ALA A 51 -0.50 -1.82 20.49
N ARG A 52 0.74 -2.20 20.85
CA ARG A 52 1.68 -2.88 19.95
C ARG A 52 2.72 -3.70 20.72
N THR A 53 3.32 -4.66 20.02
CA THR A 53 4.45 -5.46 20.51
C THR A 53 5.70 -5.13 19.70
N GLU A 54 6.76 -4.68 20.38
CA GLU A 54 8.11 -4.66 19.83
C GLU A 54 8.78 -6.00 20.10
N VAL A 55 9.37 -6.58 19.06
CA VAL A 55 10.22 -7.76 19.17
C VAL A 55 11.66 -7.30 19.07
N ARG A 56 12.48 -7.65 20.06
CA ARG A 56 13.91 -7.36 20.07
C ARG A 56 14.70 -8.65 19.98
N ASP A 57 15.79 -8.65 19.21
CA ASP A 57 16.72 -9.78 19.16
C ASP A 57 17.53 -9.91 20.47
N GLY A 58 18.38 -10.93 20.55
CA GLY A 58 19.23 -11.16 21.73
C GLY A 58 20.21 -10.02 22.03
N GLY A 59 20.45 -9.12 21.07
CA GLY A 59 21.26 -7.91 21.25
C GLY A 59 20.44 -6.68 21.65
N GLY A 60 19.14 -6.82 21.86
CA GLY A 60 18.23 -5.73 22.25
C GLY A 60 17.75 -4.85 21.10
N ARG A 61 18.12 -5.15 19.85
CA ARG A 61 17.71 -4.38 18.66
C ARG A 61 16.28 -4.74 18.28
N VAL A 62 15.43 -3.75 18.04
CA VAL A 62 14.05 -3.97 17.54
C VAL A 62 14.12 -4.55 16.13
N VAL A 63 13.63 -5.77 15.96
CA VAL A 63 13.58 -6.48 14.68
C VAL A 63 12.19 -6.45 14.04
N ALA A 64 11.14 -6.27 14.84
CA ALA A 64 9.77 -6.21 14.35
C ALA A 64 8.87 -5.40 15.27
N VAL A 65 7.86 -4.74 14.71
CA VAL A 65 6.80 -4.04 15.43
C VAL A 65 5.44 -4.51 14.90
N PHE A 66 4.63 -5.09 15.78
CA PHE A 66 3.29 -5.58 15.47
C PHE A 66 2.26 -4.72 16.18
N THR A 67 1.29 -4.17 15.45
CA THR A 67 0.26 -3.31 16.03
C THR A 67 -1.04 -4.07 16.17
N ASP A 68 -1.68 -4.01 17.34
CA ASP A 68 -2.93 -4.73 17.60
C ASP A 68 -4.01 -4.34 16.58
N GLY A 69 -4.70 -5.35 16.05
CA GLY A 69 -5.70 -5.20 15.00
C GLY A 69 -5.13 -5.11 13.58
N ALA A 70 -3.84 -4.83 13.40
CA ALA A 70 -3.21 -4.72 12.09
C ALA A 70 -2.57 -6.03 11.63
N ARG A 71 -2.41 -6.21 10.31
CA ARG A 71 -1.62 -7.28 9.69
C ARG A 71 -0.30 -6.78 9.12
N THR A 72 -0.16 -5.51 8.79
CA THR A 72 1.11 -4.89 8.41
C THR A 72 2.04 -4.91 9.61
N VAL A 73 3.24 -5.42 9.39
CA VAL A 73 4.30 -5.52 10.37
C VAL A 73 5.49 -4.75 9.84
N ARG A 74 6.01 -3.80 10.62
CA ARG A 74 7.28 -3.15 10.33
C ARG A 74 8.39 -4.05 10.82
N LEU A 75 9.20 -4.56 9.90
CA LEU A 75 10.45 -5.25 10.19
C LEU A 75 11.63 -4.29 10.02
N THR A 76 12.67 -4.49 10.82
CA THR A 76 13.96 -3.81 10.65
C THR A 76 14.86 -4.69 9.78
N GLY A 77 15.11 -4.24 8.55
CA GLY A 77 15.91 -4.97 7.56
C GLY A 77 17.08 -4.15 7.03
N ARG A 78 17.55 -4.50 5.82
CA ARG A 78 18.63 -3.76 5.16
C ARG A 78 18.14 -2.38 4.74
N GLU A 79 18.95 -1.38 4.99
CA GLU A 79 18.69 -0.01 4.54
C GLU A 79 18.66 0.08 3.01
N ARG A 80 17.75 0.91 2.51
CA ARG A 80 17.58 1.19 1.09
C ARG A 80 17.00 2.59 0.88
N THR A 81 17.28 3.15 -0.29
CA THR A 81 16.82 4.49 -0.67
C THR A 81 15.82 4.42 -1.82
N PHE A 82 14.71 5.14 -1.68
CA PHE A 82 13.69 5.36 -2.72
C PHE A 82 13.85 6.76 -3.32
N SER A 83 13.71 6.87 -4.64
CA SER A 83 13.81 8.12 -5.37
C SER A 83 12.87 8.15 -6.58
N GLU A 84 12.42 9.35 -6.95
CA GLU A 84 11.60 9.63 -8.13
C GLU A 84 12.05 10.98 -8.74
N PRO A 85 13.18 11.00 -9.47
CA PRO A 85 13.86 12.23 -9.86
C PRO A 85 13.06 13.13 -10.80
N ARG A 86 12.00 12.60 -11.42
CA ARG A 86 11.15 13.35 -12.35
C ARG A 86 10.39 14.49 -11.68
N PHE A 87 9.82 14.24 -10.50
CA PHE A 87 8.91 15.16 -9.84
C PHE A 87 9.44 15.67 -8.49
N THR A 88 10.57 15.18 -8.01
CA THR A 88 11.26 15.72 -6.82
C THR A 88 12.74 15.35 -6.82
N LYS A 89 13.54 16.07 -6.04
CA LYS A 89 14.92 15.68 -5.71
C LYS A 89 15.01 14.93 -4.38
N ALA A 90 13.94 14.95 -3.59
CA ALA A 90 13.92 14.31 -2.29
C ALA A 90 14.07 12.78 -2.42
N THR A 91 14.79 12.20 -1.49
CA THR A 91 14.96 10.76 -1.36
C THR A 91 14.46 10.29 -0.01
N VAL A 92 14.00 9.03 0.09
CA VAL A 92 13.61 8.42 1.37
C VAL A 92 14.51 7.23 1.62
N THR A 93 15.36 7.33 2.65
CA THR A 93 16.23 6.24 3.09
C THR A 93 15.64 5.59 4.33
N THR A 94 15.45 4.27 4.31
CA THR A 94 14.80 3.55 5.40
C THR A 94 15.30 2.11 5.55
N ASP A 95 15.30 1.63 6.79
CA ASP A 95 15.50 0.23 7.17
C ASP A 95 14.16 -0.51 7.35
N ALA A 96 13.03 0.16 7.11
CA ALA A 96 11.71 -0.41 7.31
C ALA A 96 11.35 -1.36 6.16
N TRP A 97 10.91 -2.56 6.50
CA TRP A 97 10.36 -3.56 5.60
C TRP A 97 8.95 -3.94 6.05
N ILE A 98 7.96 -3.70 5.20
CA ILE A 98 6.55 -3.84 5.55
C ILE A 98 5.98 -5.13 4.98
N ARG A 99 5.73 -6.10 5.87
CA ARG A 99 5.19 -7.43 5.54
C ARG A 99 3.78 -7.61 6.08
N LEU A 100 3.04 -8.59 5.54
CA LEU A 100 1.74 -8.98 6.09
C LEU A 100 1.85 -10.24 6.95
N ALA A 101 1.43 -10.11 8.20
CA ALA A 101 1.10 -11.23 9.06
C ALA A 101 -0.08 -12.02 8.48
N PRO A 102 -0.18 -13.34 8.74
CA PRO A 102 -1.27 -14.17 8.23
C PRO A 102 -2.61 -13.80 8.86
N ARG A 103 -2.60 -13.16 10.02
CA ARG A 103 -3.77 -12.73 10.80
C ARG A 103 -3.47 -11.40 11.47
N GLU A 104 -4.53 -10.72 11.91
CA GLU A 104 -4.39 -9.52 12.72
C GLU A 104 -3.61 -9.83 14.00
N TRP A 105 -2.72 -8.93 14.38
CA TRP A 105 -2.00 -9.04 15.65
C TRP A 105 -2.93 -8.77 16.83
N ARG A 106 -2.67 -9.47 17.94
CA ARG A 106 -3.33 -9.26 19.24
C ARG A 106 -2.30 -9.51 20.33
N ALA A 107 -2.45 -8.85 21.48
CA ALA A 107 -1.62 -9.15 22.64
C ALA A 107 -1.59 -10.66 22.95
N GLY A 108 -0.40 -11.23 23.16
CA GLY A 108 -0.21 -12.66 23.39
C GLY A 108 0.00 -13.49 22.11
N ALA A 109 -0.15 -12.91 20.92
CA ALA A 109 0.01 -13.63 19.66
C ALA A 109 1.45 -14.14 19.43
N GLU A 110 2.44 -13.65 20.16
CA GLU A 110 3.81 -14.19 20.16
C GLU A 110 3.88 -15.66 20.61
N LYS A 111 2.86 -16.12 21.35
CA LYS A 111 2.72 -17.53 21.79
C LYS A 111 1.98 -18.39 20.78
N ALA A 112 1.43 -17.82 19.71
CA ALA A 112 0.67 -18.57 18.72
C ALA A 112 1.62 -19.41 17.84
N GLY A 113 1.21 -20.63 17.50
CA GLY A 113 2.05 -21.55 16.71
C GLY A 113 2.44 -21.04 15.32
N TRP A 114 1.73 -20.06 14.77
CA TRP A 114 2.07 -19.43 13.49
C TRP A 114 3.19 -18.40 13.60
N PHE A 115 3.40 -17.81 14.79
CA PHE A 115 4.18 -16.58 14.94
C PHE A 115 5.66 -16.77 14.63
N LYS A 116 6.34 -17.67 15.36
CA LYS A 116 7.78 -17.88 15.21
C LYS A 116 8.16 -18.33 13.79
N PRO A 117 7.51 -19.35 13.19
CA PRO A 117 7.77 -19.73 11.81
C PRO A 117 7.53 -18.59 10.80
N TRP A 118 6.51 -17.77 11.03
CA TRP A 118 6.25 -16.61 10.17
C TRP A 118 7.32 -15.54 10.32
N LEU A 119 7.71 -15.19 11.55
CA LEU A 119 8.70 -14.14 11.82
C LEU A 119 10.06 -14.52 11.23
N ASP A 120 10.52 -15.75 11.43
CA ASP A 120 11.78 -16.25 10.87
C ASP A 120 11.78 -16.14 9.35
N LYS A 121 10.69 -16.58 8.70
CA LYS A 121 10.51 -16.44 7.25
C LYS A 121 10.50 -14.98 6.82
N ALA A 122 9.78 -14.11 7.53
CA ALA A 122 9.61 -12.71 7.16
C ALA A 122 10.92 -11.91 7.29
N LEU A 123 11.75 -12.23 8.29
CA LEU A 123 13.10 -11.65 8.47
C LEU A 123 14.10 -12.15 7.41
N ALA A 124 13.94 -13.39 6.93
CA ALA A 124 14.75 -13.95 5.86
C ALA A 124 14.28 -13.53 4.45
N ASP A 125 13.04 -13.06 4.30
CA ASP A 125 12.44 -12.72 3.02
C ASP A 125 13.11 -11.50 2.37
N ARG A 126 13.60 -11.69 1.14
CA ARG A 126 14.24 -10.65 0.31
C ARG A 126 13.37 -10.18 -0.85
N SER A 127 12.17 -10.76 -1.03
CA SER A 127 11.22 -10.31 -2.05
C SER A 127 10.77 -8.86 -1.79
N PRO A 128 10.28 -8.14 -2.81
CA PRO A 128 9.70 -6.80 -2.62
C PRO A 128 8.64 -6.78 -1.52
N ASP A 129 8.73 -5.84 -0.59
CA ASP A 129 7.75 -5.56 0.46
C ASP A 129 6.81 -4.42 0.03
N ALA A 130 5.91 -3.95 0.90
CA ALA A 130 4.96 -2.90 0.53
C ALA A 130 5.65 -1.66 -0.05
N LEU A 131 6.77 -1.23 0.55
CA LEU A 131 7.49 -0.05 0.10
C LEU A 131 8.16 -0.28 -1.27
N ALA A 132 8.82 -1.41 -1.50
CA ALA A 132 9.36 -1.69 -2.82
C ALA A 132 8.25 -1.79 -3.89
N ILE A 133 7.12 -2.45 -3.57
CA ILE A 133 5.99 -2.64 -4.49
C ILE A 133 5.33 -1.30 -4.86
N MET A 134 5.25 -0.34 -3.95
CA MET A 134 4.63 0.96 -4.27
C MET A 134 5.40 1.68 -5.40
N MET A 135 6.73 1.52 -5.46
CA MET A 135 7.57 2.12 -6.49
C MET A 135 7.48 1.45 -7.86
N ASP A 136 6.78 0.31 -7.98
CA ASP A 136 6.62 -0.39 -9.25
C ASP A 136 5.69 0.33 -10.24
N TYR A 137 5.01 1.40 -9.82
CA TYR A 137 3.91 2.02 -10.57
C TYR A 137 4.10 3.52 -10.81
N ILE A 138 5.26 4.09 -10.45
CA ILE A 138 5.57 5.49 -10.72
C ILE A 138 5.85 5.73 -12.22
N ASP A 139 5.90 6.99 -12.63
CA ASP A 139 6.27 7.39 -14.00
C ASP A 139 7.57 6.71 -14.44
N GLY A 140 7.56 6.11 -15.63
CA GLY A 140 8.70 5.43 -16.21
C GLY A 140 9.04 4.08 -15.58
N ALA A 141 8.26 3.57 -14.62
CA ALA A 141 8.49 2.25 -14.06
C ALA A 141 8.38 1.16 -15.16
N LYS A 142 9.40 0.30 -15.24
CA LYS A 142 9.51 -0.71 -16.29
C LYS A 142 8.39 -1.75 -16.14
N PRO A 143 7.69 -2.12 -17.23
CA PRO A 143 6.73 -3.21 -17.21
C PRO A 143 7.35 -4.52 -16.74
N ARG A 144 6.71 -5.21 -15.79
CA ARG A 144 7.02 -6.62 -15.48
C ARG A 144 5.81 -7.49 -15.68
N ARG A 145 6.04 -8.69 -16.19
CA ARG A 145 5.02 -9.68 -16.50
C ARG A 145 5.23 -10.94 -15.67
N ASN A 146 4.15 -11.59 -15.27
CA ASN A 146 4.20 -12.92 -14.68
C ASN A 146 4.40 -14.00 -15.77
N ALA A 147 4.43 -15.26 -15.36
CA ALA A 147 4.61 -16.40 -16.27
C ALA A 147 3.53 -16.50 -17.36
N ASP A 148 2.29 -16.05 -17.06
CA ASP A 148 1.17 -16.00 -18.01
C ASP A 148 1.24 -14.80 -18.98
N GLY A 149 2.28 -13.97 -18.89
CA GLY A 149 2.43 -12.76 -19.71
C GLY A 149 1.57 -11.57 -19.25
N LEU A 150 0.83 -11.69 -18.14
CA LEU A 150 0.10 -10.58 -17.54
C LEU A 150 1.07 -9.57 -16.94
N GLN A 151 1.00 -8.30 -17.34
CA GLN A 151 1.82 -7.26 -16.73
C GLN A 151 1.28 -6.91 -15.32
N THR A 152 2.07 -7.22 -14.30
CA THR A 152 1.76 -7.08 -12.87
C THR A 152 2.44 -5.87 -12.21
N ALA A 153 3.31 -5.17 -12.94
CA ALA A 153 4.02 -3.96 -12.51
C ALA A 153 4.38 -3.08 -13.73
N GLY A 154 4.73 -1.81 -13.48
CA GLY A 154 5.08 -0.82 -14.49
C GLY A 154 4.24 0.45 -14.35
N ASP A 155 4.63 1.48 -15.09
CA ASP A 155 3.99 2.80 -15.12
C ASP A 155 2.45 2.70 -15.16
N ALA A 156 1.81 3.45 -14.25
CA ALA A 156 0.37 3.49 -14.09
C ALA A 156 -0.13 4.93 -14.25
N SER A 157 -1.05 5.13 -15.20
CA SER A 157 -1.82 6.37 -15.29
C SER A 157 -2.76 6.54 -14.09
N PHE A 158 -3.26 7.75 -13.84
CA PHE A 158 -4.35 7.94 -12.86
C PHE A 158 -5.69 7.45 -13.44
N GLY A 159 -5.91 7.77 -14.71
CA GLY A 159 -7.14 7.54 -15.44
C GLY A 159 -7.16 8.31 -16.76
N PRO A 160 -8.15 8.07 -17.63
CA PRO A 160 -8.28 8.77 -18.90
C PRO A 160 -8.54 10.26 -18.70
N LEU A 161 -8.12 11.08 -19.67
CA LEU A 161 -8.46 12.50 -19.70
C LEU A 161 -9.98 12.70 -19.64
N SER A 162 -10.43 13.69 -18.87
CA SER A 162 -11.84 14.00 -18.68
C SER A 162 -12.05 15.50 -18.72
N ALA A 163 -12.90 15.96 -19.64
CA ALA A 163 -13.26 17.37 -19.76
C ALA A 163 -14.23 17.84 -18.66
N THR A 164 -14.90 16.91 -17.98
CA THR A 164 -15.89 17.19 -16.93
C THR A 164 -15.33 16.99 -15.53
N ASP A 165 -14.16 16.38 -15.39
CA ASP A 165 -13.49 16.20 -14.11
C ASP A 165 -12.64 17.44 -13.81
N PRO A 166 -12.86 18.15 -12.67
CA PRO A 166 -12.07 19.33 -12.32
C PRO A 166 -10.56 19.08 -12.25
N ASP A 167 -10.14 17.85 -11.94
CA ASP A 167 -8.73 17.47 -11.86
C ASP A 167 -8.15 17.02 -13.22
N GLY A 168 -9.00 16.98 -14.26
CA GLY A 168 -8.65 16.75 -15.66
C GLY A 168 -8.57 15.27 -16.07
N ARG A 169 -8.75 14.34 -15.13
CA ARG A 169 -8.72 12.89 -15.38
C ARG A 169 -9.80 12.19 -14.58
N ALA A 170 -10.47 11.23 -15.21
CA ALA A 170 -11.53 10.48 -14.55
C ALA A 170 -10.96 9.53 -13.47
N GLU A 171 -11.46 9.65 -12.26
CA GLU A 171 -11.27 8.66 -11.20
C GLU A 171 -11.93 7.30 -11.54
N ASN A 172 -11.88 6.35 -10.60
CA ASN A 172 -12.50 5.03 -10.62
C ASN A 172 -11.64 3.89 -11.19
N SER A 173 -10.34 4.10 -11.41
CA SER A 173 -9.41 3.02 -11.79
C SER A 173 -8.98 2.18 -10.58
N ASP A 174 -9.21 0.87 -10.58
CA ASP A 174 -8.76 -0.08 -9.56
C ASP A 174 -7.66 -1.02 -10.09
N PHE A 175 -7.14 -1.91 -9.23
CA PHE A 175 -6.12 -2.88 -9.63
C PHE A 175 -6.52 -3.76 -10.81
N TYR A 176 -7.81 -4.10 -10.94
CA TYR A 176 -8.30 -4.93 -12.03
C TYR A 176 -8.30 -4.19 -13.38
N ASP A 177 -8.48 -2.86 -13.39
CA ASP A 177 -8.36 -2.03 -14.59
C ASP A 177 -6.90 -1.96 -15.06
N TYR A 178 -5.96 -1.77 -14.12
CA TYR A 178 -4.53 -1.81 -14.42
C TYR A 178 -4.11 -3.12 -15.08
N LEU A 179 -4.54 -4.24 -14.51
CA LEU A 179 -4.22 -5.58 -15.00
C LEU A 179 -4.96 -5.90 -16.31
N GLY A 180 -6.15 -5.33 -16.51
CA GLY A 180 -7.03 -5.69 -17.61
C GLY A 180 -7.71 -7.05 -17.42
N VAL A 181 -8.05 -7.42 -16.17
CA VAL A 181 -8.65 -8.73 -15.84
C VAL A 181 -9.96 -8.55 -15.07
N SER A 182 -10.95 -9.41 -15.34
CA SER A 182 -12.17 -9.46 -14.51
C SER A 182 -11.84 -9.91 -13.09
N TRP A 183 -12.58 -9.42 -12.10
CA TRP A 183 -12.38 -9.82 -10.71
C TRP A 183 -13.68 -10.17 -10.00
N LYS A 184 -13.64 -11.23 -9.18
CA LYS A 184 -14.72 -11.59 -8.26
C LYS A 184 -14.23 -11.44 -6.83
N PHE A 185 -14.82 -10.51 -6.09
CA PHE A 185 -14.51 -10.29 -4.69
C PHE A 185 -15.14 -11.40 -3.81
N PRO A 186 -14.56 -11.67 -2.62
CA PRO A 186 -15.12 -12.60 -1.64
C PRO A 186 -16.55 -12.24 -1.19
N ASP A 187 -16.92 -10.96 -1.24
CA ASP A 187 -18.28 -10.48 -0.94
C ASP A 187 -19.27 -10.69 -2.11
N GLY A 188 -18.86 -11.39 -3.16
CA GLY A 188 -19.70 -11.74 -4.32
C GLY A 188 -19.75 -10.68 -5.42
N LYS A 189 -19.25 -9.46 -5.17
CA LYS A 189 -19.20 -8.43 -6.21
C LYS A 189 -18.29 -8.86 -7.36
N LYS A 190 -18.73 -8.63 -8.59
CA LYS A 190 -17.93 -8.85 -9.79
C LYS A 190 -17.64 -7.51 -10.44
N GLU A 191 -16.40 -7.31 -10.84
CA GLU A 191 -15.96 -6.14 -11.59
C GLU A 191 -15.33 -6.56 -12.91
N GLN A 192 -15.46 -5.68 -13.89
CA GLN A 192 -14.89 -5.83 -15.22
C GLN A 192 -13.97 -4.64 -15.49
N PRO A 193 -12.79 -4.87 -16.07
CA PRO A 193 -11.87 -3.79 -16.39
C PRO A 193 -12.47 -2.92 -17.49
N SER A 194 -12.35 -1.60 -17.35
CA SER A 194 -12.68 -0.69 -18.44
C SER A 194 -11.48 -0.51 -19.38
N ARG A 195 -11.71 -0.62 -20.69
CA ARG A 195 -10.66 -0.41 -21.71
C ARG A 195 -10.05 1.00 -21.62
N SER A 196 -10.84 2.02 -21.27
CA SER A 196 -10.33 3.38 -21.11
C SER A 196 -9.50 3.59 -19.85
N HIS A 197 -9.54 2.65 -18.89
CA HIS A 197 -8.76 2.66 -17.66
C HIS A 197 -7.65 1.60 -17.67
N PHE A 198 -7.35 1.00 -18.83
CA PHE A 198 -6.26 0.03 -18.91
C PHE A 198 -4.93 0.67 -18.49
N ARG A 199 -4.21 0.03 -17.57
CA ARG A 199 -3.00 0.58 -16.92
C ARG A 199 -3.24 1.84 -16.11
N ALA A 200 -4.44 2.00 -15.54
CA ALA A 200 -4.75 3.11 -14.64
C ALA A 200 -4.96 2.62 -13.20
N LEU A 201 -4.53 3.44 -12.23
CA LEU A 201 -4.73 3.26 -10.80
C LEU A 201 -5.09 4.62 -10.18
N ASP A 202 -6.31 4.77 -9.65
CA ASP A 202 -6.65 5.95 -8.85
C ASP A 202 -6.03 5.85 -7.44
N CYS A 203 -6.20 6.87 -6.61
CA CYS A 203 -5.55 6.93 -5.29
C CYS A 203 -5.79 5.68 -4.43
N SER A 204 -7.02 5.19 -4.39
CA SER A 204 -7.43 4.02 -3.61
C SER A 204 -7.25 2.70 -4.36
N GLY A 205 -7.36 2.72 -5.69
CA GLY A 205 -7.02 1.59 -6.56
C GLY A 205 -5.55 1.23 -6.48
N TYR A 206 -4.68 2.24 -6.34
CA TYR A 206 -3.25 2.07 -6.10
C TYR A 206 -2.96 1.38 -4.75
N ILE A 207 -3.63 1.80 -3.66
CA ILE A 207 -3.52 1.11 -2.36
C ILE A 207 -3.95 -0.36 -2.49
N ARG A 208 -5.04 -0.63 -3.22
CA ARG A 208 -5.55 -2.00 -3.45
C ARG A 208 -4.66 -2.81 -4.38
N MET A 209 -3.93 -2.18 -5.29
CA MET A 209 -2.89 -2.82 -6.07
C MET A 209 -1.74 -3.27 -5.16
N VAL A 210 -1.17 -2.35 -4.37
CA VAL A 210 -0.04 -2.62 -3.47
C VAL A 210 -0.41 -3.66 -2.41
N TYR A 211 -1.37 -3.35 -1.54
CA TYR A 211 -1.70 -4.22 -0.42
C TYR A 211 -2.59 -5.39 -0.83
N GLY A 212 -3.57 -5.16 -1.69
CA GLY A 212 -4.54 -6.18 -2.06
C GLY A 212 -4.00 -7.19 -3.04
N TYR A 213 -3.77 -6.79 -4.29
CA TYR A 213 -3.38 -7.70 -5.35
C TYR A 213 -1.95 -8.22 -5.19
N ARG A 214 -0.97 -7.34 -4.95
CA ARG A 214 0.45 -7.73 -4.86
C ARG A 214 0.78 -8.38 -3.52
N MET A 215 0.36 -7.82 -2.40
CA MET A 215 0.64 -8.39 -1.08
C MET A 215 -0.42 -9.40 -0.56
N LYS A 216 -1.53 -9.60 -1.28
CA LYS A 216 -2.60 -10.55 -0.91
C LYS A 216 -3.37 -10.17 0.36
N TYR A 217 -3.47 -8.88 0.67
CA TYR A 217 -4.41 -8.41 1.68
C TYR A 217 -5.86 -8.60 1.19
N PRO A 218 -6.78 -9.15 2.01
CA PRO A 218 -8.17 -9.32 1.60
C PRO A 218 -8.80 -8.02 1.09
N LEU A 219 -9.40 -8.09 -0.10
CA LEU A 219 -10.15 -6.98 -0.70
C LEU A 219 -11.64 -7.28 -0.66
N ARG A 220 -12.46 -6.23 -0.58
CA ARG A 220 -13.90 -6.30 -0.82
C ARG A 220 -14.32 -5.32 -1.91
N GLY A 221 -15.41 -5.61 -2.60
CA GLY A 221 -15.95 -4.80 -3.69
C GLY A 221 -16.89 -3.70 -3.21
N THR A 222 -17.43 -3.83 -1.99
CA THR A 222 -18.36 -2.86 -1.39
C THR A 222 -17.66 -1.80 -0.53
N ASN A 223 -18.35 -0.69 -0.30
CA ASN A 223 -17.89 0.42 0.56
C ASN A 223 -18.57 0.45 1.94
N THR A 224 -19.28 -0.62 2.30
CA THR A 224 -19.91 -0.81 3.62
C THR A 224 -18.98 -1.56 4.56
N LYS A 225 -19.27 -1.59 5.87
CA LYS A 225 -18.50 -2.38 6.86
C LYS A 225 -18.41 -3.87 6.46
N GLY A 226 -17.23 -4.47 6.63
CA GLY A 226 -16.98 -5.87 6.31
C GLY A 226 -15.51 -6.29 6.45
N THR A 227 -15.18 -7.50 6.03
CA THR A 227 -13.81 -8.01 6.00
C THR A 227 -13.07 -7.52 4.76
N GLY A 228 -11.81 -7.12 4.92
CA GLY A 228 -10.95 -6.67 3.83
C GLY A 228 -11.07 -5.19 3.48
N LEU A 229 -10.15 -4.71 2.66
CA LEU A 229 -10.07 -3.31 2.22
C LEU A 229 -11.22 -2.98 1.26
N PRO A 230 -12.05 -1.95 1.55
CA PRO A 230 -13.08 -1.45 0.63
C PRO A 230 -12.46 -0.77 -0.59
N ARG A 231 -13.30 -0.33 -1.53
CA ARG A 231 -12.87 0.29 -2.78
C ARG A 231 -12.48 1.77 -2.64
N ARG A 232 -13.31 2.57 -1.95
CA ARG A 232 -13.17 4.03 -1.89
C ARG A 232 -12.32 4.48 -0.71
N ALA A 233 -11.57 5.58 -0.87
CA ALA A 233 -10.75 6.19 0.18
C ALA A 233 -11.55 6.49 1.47
N TYR A 234 -12.73 7.11 1.36
CA TYR A 234 -13.59 7.37 2.53
C TYR A 234 -13.97 6.09 3.27
N ALA A 235 -14.29 5.02 2.54
CA ALA A 235 -14.68 3.76 3.13
C ALA A 235 -13.49 3.04 3.77
N MET A 236 -12.28 3.19 3.22
CA MET A 236 -11.06 2.67 3.84
C MET A 236 -10.76 3.39 5.16
N ALA A 237 -10.94 4.71 5.19
CA ALA A 237 -10.78 5.50 6.41
C ALA A 237 -11.80 5.10 7.49
N GLU A 238 -13.08 4.99 7.12
CA GLU A 238 -14.19 4.75 8.05
C GLU A 238 -14.34 3.27 8.46
N PHE A 239 -14.24 2.36 7.48
CA PHE A 239 -14.59 0.95 7.62
C PHE A 239 -13.45 -0.01 7.23
N GLY A 240 -12.24 0.50 7.06
CA GLY A 240 -11.06 -0.32 6.78
C GLY A 240 -10.74 -1.30 7.91
N PRO A 241 -9.97 -2.36 7.64
CA PRO A 241 -9.41 -3.27 8.64
C PRO A 241 -8.17 -2.66 9.30
N GLY A 242 -7.77 -3.15 10.48
CA GLY A 242 -6.65 -2.55 11.24
C GLY A 242 -7.06 -1.61 12.38
N VAL A 243 -6.15 -0.70 12.72
CA VAL A 243 -6.36 0.36 13.73
C VAL A 243 -6.33 1.76 13.12
N GLN A 244 -7.24 2.64 13.55
CA GLN A 244 -7.16 4.07 13.25
C GLN A 244 -6.09 4.70 14.17
N LEU A 245 -5.08 5.32 13.58
CA LEU A 245 -3.95 5.89 14.33
C LEU A 245 -4.27 7.27 14.89
N MET A 246 -5.08 8.03 14.16
CA MET A 246 -5.42 9.40 14.50
C MET A 246 -6.88 9.68 14.08
N PRO A 247 -7.71 10.26 14.95
CA PRO A 247 -9.13 10.43 14.67
C PRO A 247 -9.35 11.51 13.61
N ASN A 248 -10.35 11.30 12.74
CA ASN A 248 -10.81 12.34 11.82
C ASN A 248 -11.66 13.38 12.55
N THR A 249 -11.00 14.44 13.02
CA THR A 249 -11.64 15.59 13.70
C THR A 249 -12.18 16.63 12.72
N GLY A 250 -11.98 16.44 11.42
CA GLY A 250 -12.28 17.42 10.37
C GLY A 250 -11.25 18.55 10.25
N ARG A 251 -10.16 18.48 11.03
CA ARG A 251 -9.02 19.42 10.99
C ARG A 251 -7.78 18.72 10.47
N ALA A 252 -6.80 19.50 10.02
CA ALA A 252 -5.50 18.98 9.62
C ALA A 252 -4.81 18.29 10.80
N VAL A 253 -4.29 17.09 10.58
CA VAL A 253 -3.46 16.40 11.58
C VAL A 253 -2.05 17.00 11.57
N ARG A 254 -1.48 17.21 12.76
CA ARG A 254 -0.13 17.78 12.95
C ARG A 254 0.80 16.89 13.76
N ASP A 255 0.27 15.86 14.41
CA ASP A 255 1.03 14.88 15.16
C ASP A 255 1.19 13.62 14.30
N PHE A 256 2.44 13.27 14.04
CA PHE A 256 2.85 12.17 13.17
C PHE A 256 3.60 11.08 13.92
N GLU A 257 3.73 11.17 15.26
CA GLU A 257 4.54 10.25 16.07
C GLU A 257 4.06 8.79 15.96
N LEU A 258 2.77 8.60 15.68
CA LEU A 258 2.16 7.28 15.55
C LEU A 258 2.37 6.63 14.17
N LEU A 259 2.79 7.42 13.17
CA LEU A 259 2.95 6.94 11.80
C LEU A 259 4.20 6.07 11.66
N GLN A 260 4.08 5.00 10.88
CA GLN A 260 5.15 4.14 10.43
C GLN A 260 5.06 3.96 8.91
N PRO A 261 6.19 3.79 8.21
CA PRO A 261 6.18 3.49 6.79
C PRO A 261 5.18 2.38 6.45
N GLY A 262 4.41 2.58 5.38
CA GLY A 262 3.33 1.67 4.98
C GLY A 262 1.93 2.04 5.51
N ASP A 263 1.81 2.93 6.49
CA ASP A 263 0.49 3.37 6.96
C ASP A 263 -0.32 4.05 5.85
N LEU A 264 -1.63 3.79 5.83
CA LEU A 264 -2.56 4.41 4.90
C LEU A 264 -2.91 5.81 5.40
N LEU A 265 -2.85 6.78 4.51
CA LEU A 265 -3.16 8.18 4.77
C LEU A 265 -4.43 8.59 4.02
N PHE A 266 -5.26 9.41 4.65
CA PHE A 266 -6.54 9.83 4.09
C PHE A 266 -6.72 11.35 4.19
N PHE A 267 -7.05 11.97 3.05
CA PHE A 267 -7.02 13.41 2.88
C PHE A 267 -8.39 13.93 2.41
N ASN A 268 -8.70 15.16 2.86
CA ASN A 268 -9.79 15.96 2.31
C ASN A 268 -9.27 16.78 1.12
N ALA A 269 -9.23 16.19 -0.08
CA ALA A 269 -8.75 16.87 -1.28
C ALA A 269 -9.83 17.73 -1.94
N GLY A 270 -11.10 17.51 -1.59
CA GLY A 270 -12.24 18.21 -2.15
C GLY A 270 -12.37 19.69 -1.71
N PRO A 271 -13.34 20.40 -2.33
CA PRO A 271 -13.68 21.77 -1.94
C PRO A 271 -14.47 21.83 -0.62
N ILE A 272 -15.07 20.70 -0.20
CA ILE A 272 -15.89 20.64 1.02
C ILE A 272 -14.99 20.34 2.22
N GLY A 273 -14.80 21.34 3.08
CA GLY A 273 -14.02 21.20 4.31
C GLY A 273 -14.62 20.22 5.33
N GLY A 274 -13.91 20.01 6.44
CA GLY A 274 -14.37 19.12 7.52
C GLY A 274 -13.91 17.68 7.35
N LYS A 275 -14.79 16.74 7.70
CA LYS A 275 -14.47 15.30 7.85
C LYS A 275 -14.47 14.50 6.55
N HIS A 276 -14.78 15.12 5.41
CA HIS A 276 -14.77 14.41 4.13
C HIS A 276 -13.39 13.87 3.78
N ILE A 277 -13.39 12.75 3.04
CA ILE A 277 -12.20 12.06 2.55
C ILE A 277 -12.42 11.77 1.07
N GLU A 278 -11.59 12.37 0.23
CA GLU A 278 -11.61 12.19 -1.22
C GLU A 278 -10.34 11.50 -1.72
N HIS A 279 -9.23 11.61 -0.99
CA HIS A 279 -7.94 11.11 -1.46
C HIS A 279 -7.25 10.20 -0.45
N SER A 280 -6.35 9.36 -0.95
CA SER A 280 -5.57 8.43 -0.13
C SER A 280 -4.13 8.26 -0.62
N GLY A 281 -3.25 7.86 0.29
CA GLY A 281 -1.84 7.61 0.02
C GLY A 281 -1.22 6.64 1.02
N ILE A 282 0.08 6.40 0.87
CA ILE A 282 0.86 5.52 1.73
C ILE A 282 2.03 6.32 2.29
N TYR A 283 2.21 6.29 3.61
CA TYR A 283 3.31 6.98 4.28
C TYR A 283 4.66 6.31 3.99
N LEU A 284 5.68 7.10 3.65
CA LEU A 284 7.01 6.60 3.30
C LEU A 284 8.00 6.62 4.46
N GLY A 285 7.81 7.57 5.39
CA GLY A 285 8.81 7.90 6.39
C GLY A 285 9.32 9.32 6.21
N LEU A 286 10.52 9.58 6.72
CA LEU A 286 11.20 10.86 6.57
C LEU A 286 12.04 10.86 5.29
N ASP A 287 12.02 11.98 4.57
CA ASP A 287 12.96 12.20 3.47
C ASP A 287 14.35 12.66 3.96
N ASP A 288 15.27 12.85 3.02
CA ASP A 288 16.63 13.34 3.23
C ASP A 288 16.74 14.75 3.84
N SER A 289 15.62 15.48 3.93
CA SER A 289 15.51 16.75 4.66
C SER A 289 14.81 16.60 6.02
N GLY A 290 14.53 15.36 6.46
CA GLY A 290 13.86 15.06 7.71
C GLY A 290 12.35 15.34 7.69
N ARG A 291 11.73 15.45 6.51
CA ARG A 291 10.32 15.83 6.35
C ARG A 291 9.44 14.60 6.12
N HIS A 292 8.22 14.62 6.65
CA HIS A 292 7.27 13.50 6.54
C HIS A 292 6.75 13.35 5.11
N ARG A 293 7.24 12.34 4.38
CA ARG A 293 6.90 12.12 2.97
C ARG A 293 5.90 10.98 2.77
N PHE A 294 5.09 11.09 1.73
CA PHE A 294 4.13 10.05 1.33
C PHE A 294 4.10 9.86 -0.19
N ILE A 295 3.52 8.75 -0.64
CA ILE A 295 3.25 8.47 -2.05
C ILE A 295 1.74 8.31 -2.27
N SER A 296 1.23 8.80 -3.40
CA SER A 296 -0.18 8.61 -3.79
C SER A 296 -0.35 8.70 -5.30
N SER A 297 -1.38 8.06 -5.85
CA SER A 297 -1.75 8.26 -7.26
C SER A 297 -2.55 9.53 -7.44
N ARG A 298 -2.12 10.43 -8.34
CA ARG A 298 -2.70 11.78 -8.50
C ARG A 298 -2.99 12.11 -9.96
N SER A 299 -4.10 12.81 -10.20
CA SER A 299 -4.48 13.27 -11.55
C SER A 299 -3.43 14.16 -12.20
N LYS A 300 -2.81 15.08 -11.43
CA LYS A 300 -1.79 16.01 -11.96
C LYS A 300 -0.54 15.29 -12.42
N ALA A 301 -0.02 14.35 -11.63
CA ALA A 301 1.15 13.54 -12.00
C ALA A 301 0.82 12.43 -13.01
N ASP A 302 -0.47 12.20 -13.28
CA ASP A 302 -0.99 11.05 -14.03
C ASP A 302 -0.48 9.71 -13.48
N GLY A 303 -0.63 9.50 -12.18
CA GLY A 303 -0.24 8.23 -11.56
C GLY A 303 0.33 8.36 -10.16
N PRO A 304 0.79 7.23 -9.57
CA PRO A 304 1.54 7.18 -8.32
C PRO A 304 2.79 8.07 -8.35
N THR A 305 2.92 8.94 -7.35
CA THR A 305 4.11 9.79 -7.17
C THR A 305 4.37 10.10 -5.69
N MET A 306 5.64 10.08 -5.31
CA MET A 306 6.20 10.67 -4.09
C MET A 306 6.77 12.07 -4.33
N GLY A 307 6.63 12.58 -5.56
CA GLY A 307 7.11 13.88 -5.99
C GLY A 307 6.17 15.04 -5.67
N ASP A 308 6.62 16.25 -5.99
CA ASP A 308 5.99 17.49 -5.51
C ASP A 308 5.09 18.14 -6.58
N PHE A 309 4.94 17.48 -7.74
CA PHE A 309 4.04 17.93 -8.80
C PHE A 309 2.57 17.69 -8.41
N GLY A 310 1.75 18.75 -8.55
CA GLY A 310 0.37 18.76 -8.03
C GLY A 310 0.30 18.93 -6.50
N GLY A 311 1.38 19.42 -5.88
CA GLY A 311 1.49 19.69 -4.45
C GLY A 311 2.54 18.82 -3.78
N ASP A 312 3.37 19.41 -2.92
CA ASP A 312 4.45 18.73 -2.20
C ASP A 312 3.95 17.48 -1.50
N SER A 313 4.65 16.36 -1.68
CA SER A 313 4.33 15.08 -1.05
C SER A 313 4.67 15.03 0.44
N LEU A 314 4.35 16.11 1.17
CA LEU A 314 4.72 16.35 2.55
C LEU A 314 3.48 16.44 3.44
N LEU A 315 3.56 15.86 4.64
CA LEU A 315 2.49 15.90 5.64
C LEU A 315 2.64 17.08 6.60
N ASP A 316 3.83 17.61 6.73
CA ASP A 316 4.19 18.71 7.60
C ASP A 316 4.30 20.05 6.84
N GLY A 317 4.27 21.16 7.58
CA GLY A 317 4.29 22.51 7.02
C GLY A 317 2.92 22.99 6.50
N GLY A 318 2.96 23.96 5.58
CA GLY A 318 1.78 24.68 5.08
C GLY A 318 1.31 24.28 3.67
N GLY A 319 1.96 23.29 3.05
CA GLY A 319 1.65 22.85 1.68
C GLY A 319 0.25 22.24 1.53
N TYR A 320 -0.20 22.09 0.29
CA TYR A 320 -1.54 21.59 -0.04
C TYR A 320 -1.88 20.31 0.75
N TRP A 321 -1.09 19.24 0.59
CA TRP A 321 -1.36 17.95 1.25
C TRP A 321 -1.25 17.99 2.78
N ALA A 322 -0.29 18.73 3.32
CA ALA A 322 -0.13 18.93 4.76
C ALA A 322 -1.39 19.51 5.43
N THR A 323 -2.12 20.39 4.74
CA THR A 323 -3.38 20.96 5.25
C THR A 323 -4.59 20.04 5.04
N LYS A 324 -4.47 19.03 4.17
CA LYS A 324 -5.57 18.13 3.79
C LYS A 324 -5.58 16.79 4.53
N LEU A 325 -4.49 16.38 5.19
CA LEU A 325 -4.49 15.13 5.97
C LEU A 325 -5.56 15.18 7.07
N ARG A 326 -6.35 14.11 7.21
CA ARG A 326 -7.44 14.02 8.19
C ARG A 326 -7.33 12.84 9.12
N THR A 327 -6.86 11.71 8.61
CA THR A 327 -6.71 10.49 9.40
C THR A 327 -5.71 9.52 8.76
N ALA A 328 -5.27 8.53 9.53
CA ALA A 328 -4.39 7.47 9.08
C ALA A 328 -4.79 6.13 9.70
N ARG A 329 -4.45 5.04 9.02
CA ARG A 329 -4.81 3.68 9.42
C ARG A 329 -3.66 2.71 9.17
N ARG A 330 -3.40 1.82 10.12
CA ARG A 330 -2.48 0.68 9.97
C ARG A 330 -3.29 -0.59 9.83
N ILE A 331 -3.15 -1.30 8.71
CA ILE A 331 -4.06 -2.38 8.27
C ILE A 331 -3.56 -3.77 8.58
#